data_AF-A0A948KCD3-F1
#
_entry.id   AF-A0A948KCD3-F1
#
_cell.length_a   1.000
_cell.length_b   1.000
_cell.length_c   1.000
_cell.angle_alpha   90.00
_cell.angle_beta   90.00
_cell.angle_gamma   90.00
#
_symmetry.space_group_name_H-M   'P 1'
#
loop_
_entity.id
_entity.type
_entity.pdbx_description
1 polymer ?
#
loop_
_entity_poly.entity_id
_entity_poly.type
_entity_poly.pdbx_seq_one_letter_code
_entity_poly.pdbx_strand_id
1 'polypeptide(L)'
;MDDERKELSIPKGMYGRSFYPDDYKNEAFYIWYISGKPRLSKFKVLLKASAEGTVPHNRTLTTWIHDFVIRGQELDKQVEEKLETAVIEEKIEMLQRQAEIAMELQEIAVEYLRAHKDKLNPQAAVRLWVDGVRVERESRGLPSLITEISQSSNEDLEGMIDKILSGIDMMPGELESGEDAEE
;
A
#
# COMPACT_ATOMS: atom_id res chain seq x y z
N MET A 1 -64.54 -15.11 -34.19
CA MET A 1 -63.60 -14.10 -33.63
C MET A 1 -63.11 -14.73 -32.35
N ASP A 2 -62.09 -15.58 -32.49
CA ASP A 2 -61.59 -16.44 -31.44
C ASP A 2 -60.33 -15.80 -30.85
N ASP A 3 -60.46 -15.45 -29.58
CA ASP A 3 -59.48 -14.74 -28.76
C ASP A 3 -58.40 -15.76 -28.32
N GLU A 4 -57.28 -15.83 -29.07
CA GLU A 4 -56.09 -16.61 -28.73
C GLU A 4 -55.40 -16.03 -27.48
N ARG A 5 -55.92 -16.34 -26.30
CA ARG A 5 -55.15 -16.23 -25.05
C ARG A 5 -54.19 -17.40 -24.95
N LYS A 6 -53.03 -17.28 -25.61
CA LYS A 6 -51.87 -18.12 -25.33
C LYS A 6 -51.40 -17.84 -23.90
N GLU A 7 -51.85 -18.68 -22.97
CA GLU A 7 -51.28 -18.78 -21.64
C GLU A 7 -49.78 -19.11 -21.78
N LEU A 8 -48.94 -18.09 -21.59
CA LEU A 8 -47.51 -18.24 -21.41
C LEU A 8 -47.27 -19.08 -20.16
N SER A 9 -47.18 -20.39 -20.35
CA SER A 9 -46.78 -21.36 -19.34
C SER A 9 -45.33 -21.07 -18.92
N ILE A 10 -45.16 -20.25 -17.88
CA ILE A 10 -43.87 -20.01 -17.24
C ILE A 10 -43.38 -21.37 -16.68
N PRO A 11 -42.23 -21.89 -17.11
CA PRO A 11 -41.76 -23.20 -16.71
C PRO A 11 -41.63 -23.28 -15.18
N LYS A 12 -42.33 -24.27 -14.59
CA LYS A 12 -42.42 -24.54 -13.13
C LYS A 12 -41.08 -24.90 -12.44
N GLY A 13 -39.94 -24.75 -13.12
CA GLY A 13 -38.59 -24.96 -12.57
C GLY A 13 -37.76 -23.69 -12.39
N MET A 14 -38.29 -22.51 -12.73
CA MET A 14 -37.55 -21.24 -12.68
C MET A 14 -37.81 -20.39 -11.41
N TYR A 15 -38.56 -20.94 -10.45
CA TYR A 15 -38.77 -20.30 -9.15
C TYR A 15 -37.57 -20.57 -8.24
N GLY A 16 -36.72 -19.56 -8.03
CA GLY A 16 -35.85 -19.59 -6.86
C GLY A 16 -34.58 -18.73 -6.89
N ARG A 17 -34.17 -18.18 -8.05
CA ARG A 17 -33.18 -17.10 -8.03
C ARG A 17 -33.94 -15.80 -7.82
N SER A 18 -34.10 -15.41 -6.55
CA SER A 18 -34.49 -14.04 -6.23
C SER A 18 -33.41 -13.11 -6.81
N PHE A 19 -33.79 -12.36 -7.84
CA PHE A 19 -32.90 -11.43 -8.51
C PHE A 19 -32.92 -10.11 -7.72
N TYR A 20 -32.04 -10.00 -6.74
CA TYR A 20 -31.82 -8.72 -6.08
C TYR A 20 -30.98 -7.83 -7.00
N PRO A 21 -31.24 -6.51 -7.06
CA PRO A 21 -30.39 -5.57 -7.78
C PRO A 21 -28.94 -5.64 -7.31
N ASP A 22 -27.99 -5.46 -8.23
CA ASP A 22 -26.55 -5.51 -7.90
C ASP A 22 -26.17 -4.44 -6.87
N ASP A 23 -26.81 -3.28 -6.91
CA ASP A 23 -26.62 -2.20 -5.92
C ASP A 23 -26.95 -2.65 -4.50
N TYR A 24 -28.04 -3.42 -4.33
CA TYR A 24 -28.41 -3.97 -3.03
C TYR A 24 -27.42 -5.04 -2.56
N LYS A 25 -26.92 -5.88 -3.49
CA LYS A 25 -25.86 -6.85 -3.17
C LYS A 25 -24.56 -6.14 -2.77
N ASN A 26 -24.23 -5.01 -3.40
CA ASN A 26 -23.08 -4.18 -3.06
C ASN A 26 -23.24 -3.50 -1.70
N GLU A 27 -24.40 -2.94 -1.38
CA GLU A 27 -24.67 -2.38 -0.05
C GLU A 27 -24.56 -3.47 1.02
N ALA A 28 -25.16 -4.64 0.78
CA ALA A 28 -25.06 -5.79 1.66
C ALA A 28 -23.61 -6.24 1.89
N PHE A 29 -22.76 -6.21 0.85
CA PHE A 29 -21.34 -6.48 0.96
C PHE A 29 -20.64 -5.49 1.90
N TYR A 30 -20.84 -4.18 1.72
CA TYR A 30 -20.20 -3.17 2.57
C TYR A 30 -20.66 -3.27 4.03
N ILE A 31 -21.95 -3.49 4.28
CA ILE A 31 -22.47 -3.72 5.64
C ILE A 31 -21.78 -4.95 6.26
N TRP A 32 -21.67 -6.05 5.52
CA TRP A 32 -20.99 -7.25 5.99
C TRP A 32 -19.52 -7.01 6.31
N TYR A 33 -18.81 -6.35 5.38
CA TYR A 33 -17.37 -6.10 5.49
C TYR A 33 -17.05 -5.14 6.64
N ILE A 34 -17.72 -3.99 6.71
CA ILE A 34 -17.51 -2.96 7.77
C ILE A 34 -17.90 -3.50 9.16
N SER A 35 -18.88 -4.42 9.25
CA SER A 35 -19.31 -5.02 10.51
C SER A 35 -18.40 -6.15 11.01
N GLY A 36 -17.22 -6.33 10.43
CA GLY A 36 -16.26 -7.36 10.83
C GLY A 36 -16.65 -8.77 10.38
N LYS A 37 -17.24 -8.89 9.17
CA LYS A 37 -17.55 -10.17 8.50
C LYS A 37 -18.40 -11.11 9.38
N PRO A 38 -19.55 -10.66 9.91
CA PRO A 38 -20.35 -11.43 10.85
C PRO A 38 -20.91 -12.72 10.23
N ARG A 39 -21.21 -13.71 11.09
CA ARG A 39 -21.91 -14.94 10.69
C ARG A 39 -23.31 -14.63 10.16
N LEU A 40 -23.84 -15.53 9.31
CA LEU A 40 -25.13 -15.40 8.62
C LEU A 40 -26.29 -14.89 9.50
N SER A 41 -26.45 -15.44 10.72
CA SER A 41 -27.55 -15.04 11.62
C SER A 41 -27.47 -13.58 12.04
N LYS A 42 -26.26 -13.10 12.39
CA LYS A 42 -26.01 -11.70 12.72
C LYS A 42 -26.09 -10.81 11.49
N PHE A 43 -25.53 -11.26 10.37
CA PHE A 43 -25.56 -10.51 9.12
C PHE A 43 -26.99 -10.22 8.65
N LYS A 44 -27.89 -11.20 8.74
CA LYS A 44 -29.29 -11.03 8.37
C LYS A 44 -30.00 -9.94 9.18
N VAL A 45 -29.65 -9.77 10.46
CA VAL A 45 -30.24 -8.73 11.33
C VAL A 45 -29.74 -7.34 10.95
N LEU A 46 -28.53 -7.24 10.38
CA LEU A 46 -27.94 -5.97 9.95
C LEU A 46 -28.47 -5.48 8.60
N LEU A 47 -29.05 -6.38 7.79
CA LEU A 47 -29.57 -6.03 6.47
C LEU A 47 -30.91 -5.30 6.59
N LYS A 48 -31.01 -4.16 5.89
CA LYS A 48 -32.28 -3.49 5.63
C LYS A 48 -33.05 -4.28 4.59
N ALA A 49 -34.38 -4.20 4.63
CA ALA A 49 -35.22 -4.75 3.57
C ALA A 49 -34.89 -4.07 2.22
N SER A 50 -35.03 -4.80 1.11
CA SER A 50 -34.85 -4.26 -0.24
C SER A 50 -35.89 -3.17 -0.56
N ALA A 51 -35.77 -2.50 -1.70
CA ALA A 51 -36.78 -1.55 -2.19
C ALA A 51 -38.19 -2.17 -2.31
N GLU A 52 -38.27 -3.49 -2.48
CA GLU A 52 -39.52 -4.27 -2.52
C GLU A 52 -39.99 -4.71 -1.13
N GLY A 53 -39.28 -4.32 -0.06
CA GLY A 53 -39.56 -4.72 1.32
C GLY A 53 -39.16 -6.16 1.64
N THR A 54 -38.43 -6.83 0.75
CA THR A 54 -38.05 -8.24 0.91
C THR A 54 -36.63 -8.38 1.46
N VAL A 55 -36.44 -9.29 2.42
CA VAL A 55 -35.11 -9.67 2.94
C VAL A 55 -34.66 -10.96 2.27
N PRO A 56 -33.40 -11.06 1.81
CA PRO A 56 -32.89 -12.28 1.20
C PRO A 56 -33.05 -13.51 2.09
N HIS A 57 -33.43 -14.62 1.45
CA HIS A 57 -33.51 -15.91 2.11
C HIS A 57 -32.10 -16.37 2.55
N ASN A 58 -32.03 -17.20 3.59
CA ASN A 58 -30.76 -17.65 4.16
C ASN A 58 -29.85 -18.30 3.11
N ARG A 59 -30.43 -19.09 2.18
CA ARG A 59 -29.69 -19.71 1.08
C ARG A 59 -29.02 -18.69 0.15
N THR A 60 -29.73 -17.60 -0.19
CA THR A 60 -29.20 -16.51 -1.02
C THR A 60 -28.06 -15.80 -0.30
N LEU A 61 -28.22 -15.49 0.98
CA LEU A 61 -27.19 -14.86 1.79
C LEU A 61 -25.94 -15.73 1.95
N THR A 62 -26.09 -17.05 2.11
CA THR A 62 -24.94 -17.97 2.16
C THR A 62 -24.13 -17.91 0.87
N THR A 63 -24.80 -17.89 -0.30
CA THR A 63 -24.12 -17.72 -1.58
C THR A 63 -23.41 -16.37 -1.66
N TRP A 64 -24.05 -15.29 -1.22
CA TRP A 64 -23.43 -13.97 -1.22
C TRP A 64 -22.23 -13.89 -0.30
N ILE A 65 -22.30 -14.43 0.92
CA ILE A 65 -21.18 -14.45 1.86
C ILE A 65 -19.96 -15.15 1.24
N HIS A 66 -20.17 -16.23 0.48
CA HIS A 66 -19.07 -16.88 -0.22
C HIS A 66 -18.38 -15.94 -1.23
N ASP A 67 -19.16 -15.24 -2.06
CA ASP A 67 -18.63 -14.23 -2.99
C ASP A 67 -17.95 -13.06 -2.24
N PHE A 68 -18.54 -12.66 -1.11
CA PHE A 68 -18.08 -11.55 -0.28
C PHE A 68 -16.75 -11.87 0.40
N VAL A 69 -16.49 -13.12 0.77
CA VAL A 69 -15.19 -13.53 1.32
C VAL A 69 -14.08 -13.28 0.33
N ILE A 70 -14.25 -13.71 -0.92
CA ILE A 70 -13.24 -13.52 -1.98
C ILE A 70 -13.00 -12.02 -2.22
N ARG A 71 -14.08 -11.25 -2.42
CA ARG A 71 -14.00 -9.80 -2.61
C ARG A 71 -13.40 -9.09 -1.39
N GLY A 72 -13.72 -9.55 -0.19
CA GLY A 72 -13.20 -9.00 1.05
C GLY A 72 -11.70 -9.24 1.21
N GLN A 73 -11.21 -10.42 0.83
CA GLN A 73 -9.77 -10.73 0.82
C GLN A 73 -9.01 -9.85 -0.17
N GLU A 74 -9.58 -9.61 -1.35
CA GLU A 74 -8.99 -8.70 -2.34
C GLU A 74 -8.90 -7.26 -1.81
N LEU A 75 -9.97 -6.76 -1.15
CA LEU A 75 -9.91 -5.44 -0.51
C LEU A 75 -8.92 -5.38 0.65
N ASP A 76 -8.85 -6.43 1.48
CA ASP A 76 -7.87 -6.51 2.57
C ASP A 76 -6.45 -6.40 2.02
N LYS A 77 -6.13 -7.13 0.94
CA LYS A 77 -4.83 -7.09 0.26
C LYS A 77 -4.52 -5.69 -0.26
N GLN A 78 -5.48 -5.03 -0.93
CA GLN A 78 -5.28 -3.66 -1.41
C GLN A 78 -5.09 -2.65 -0.28
N VAL A 79 -5.73 -2.86 0.87
CA VAL A 79 -5.52 -2.02 2.06
C VAL A 79 -4.13 -2.27 2.65
N GLU A 80 -3.69 -3.53 2.74
CA GLU A 80 -2.35 -3.91 3.18
C GLU A 80 -1.27 -3.26 2.30
N GLU A 81 -1.37 -3.41 0.98
CA GLU A 81 -0.44 -2.78 0.01
C GLU A 81 -0.39 -1.25 0.17
N LYS A 82 -1.53 -0.60 0.39
CA LYS A 82 -1.61 0.85 0.63
C LYS A 82 -0.99 1.26 1.97
N LEU A 83 -1.17 0.47 3.01
CA LEU A 83 -0.57 0.72 4.32
C LEU A 83 0.95 0.55 4.25
N GLU A 84 1.44 -0.48 3.57
CA GLU A 84 2.88 -0.69 3.33
C GLU A 84 3.48 0.50 2.57
N THR A 85 2.83 0.93 1.49
CA THR A 85 3.24 2.11 0.72
C THR A 85 3.31 3.37 1.60
N ALA A 86 2.29 3.62 2.42
CA ALA A 86 2.26 4.79 3.31
C ALA A 86 3.38 4.76 4.36
N VAL A 87 3.69 3.59 4.91
CA VAL A 87 4.80 3.43 5.88
C VAL A 87 6.15 3.68 5.21
N ILE A 88 6.33 3.22 3.96
CA ILE A 88 7.53 3.49 3.17
C ILE A 88 7.68 4.99 2.91
N GLU A 89 6.62 5.67 2.47
CA GLU A 89 6.62 7.12 2.23
C GLU A 89 6.96 7.92 3.51
N GLU A 90 6.35 7.58 4.65
CA GLU A 90 6.66 8.21 5.94
C GLU A 90 8.14 8.02 6.31
N LYS A 91 8.69 6.83 6.05
CA LYS A 91 10.11 6.54 6.30
C LYS A 91 11.03 7.37 5.40
N ILE A 92 10.69 7.52 4.13
CA ILE A 92 11.42 8.36 3.17
C ILE A 92 11.42 9.81 3.65
N GLU A 93 10.26 10.36 4.02
CA GLU A 93 10.14 11.74 4.51
C GLU A 93 10.98 11.96 5.79
N MET A 94 10.94 11.00 6.72
CA MET A 94 11.76 11.05 7.94
C MET A 94 13.26 11.10 7.62
N LEU A 95 13.73 10.26 6.69
CA LEU A 95 15.13 10.22 6.28
C LEU A 95 15.55 11.50 5.56
N GLN A 96 14.70 12.06 4.70
CA GLN A 96 14.94 13.35 4.06
C GLN A 96 15.12 14.47 5.09
N ARG A 97 14.22 14.56 6.08
CA ARG A 97 14.35 15.52 7.20
C ARG A 97 15.64 15.32 8.00
N GLN A 98 16.07 14.08 8.24
CA GLN A 98 17.33 13.80 8.91
C GLN A 98 18.55 14.25 8.10
N ALA A 99 18.51 14.09 6.77
CA ALA A 99 19.55 14.58 5.88
C ALA A 99 19.64 16.12 5.90
N GLU A 100 18.51 16.83 5.91
CA GLU A 100 18.47 18.29 6.02
C GLU A 100 19.08 18.78 7.34
N ILE A 101 18.66 18.21 8.47
CA ILE A 101 19.22 18.55 9.79
C ILE A 101 20.72 18.26 9.85
N ALA A 102 21.17 17.16 9.24
CA ALA A 102 22.58 16.83 9.18
C ALA A 102 23.39 17.87 8.39
N MET A 103 22.86 18.39 7.28
CA MET A 103 23.49 19.48 6.54
C MET A 103 23.59 20.77 7.37
N GLU A 104 22.52 21.15 8.08
CA GLU A 104 22.52 22.31 8.96
C GLU A 104 23.58 22.17 10.07
N LEU A 105 23.70 20.98 10.67
CA LEU A 105 24.73 20.71 11.68
C LEU A 105 26.15 20.82 11.12
N GLN A 106 26.37 20.36 9.87
CA GLN A 106 27.66 20.52 9.21
C GLN A 106 27.98 22.00 8.98
N GLU A 107 27.01 22.80 8.53
CA GLU A 107 27.18 24.23 8.32
C GLU A 107 27.52 24.96 9.63
N ILE A 108 26.76 24.69 10.70
CA ILE A 108 27.02 25.23 12.04
C ILE A 108 28.43 24.85 12.52
N ALA A 109 28.85 23.59 12.32
CA ALA A 109 30.18 23.14 12.71
C ALA A 109 31.27 23.91 11.95
N VAL A 110 31.11 24.11 10.65
CA VAL A 110 32.05 24.86 9.81
C VAL A 110 32.10 26.33 10.21
N GLU A 111 30.96 26.97 10.46
CA GLU A 111 30.89 28.35 10.93
C GLU A 111 31.55 28.52 12.29
N TYR A 112 31.26 27.61 13.23
CA TYR A 112 31.87 27.61 14.56
C TYR A 112 33.39 27.46 14.48
N LEU A 113 33.88 26.53 13.63
CA LEU A 113 35.30 26.34 13.33
C LEU A 113 35.96 27.61 12.78
N ARG A 114 35.27 28.34 11.91
CA ARG A 114 35.79 29.60 11.33
C ARG A 114 35.83 30.72 12.37
N ALA A 115 34.79 30.85 13.20
CA ALA A 115 34.65 31.94 14.17
C ALA A 115 35.49 31.76 15.45
N HIS A 116 35.77 30.51 15.85
CA HIS A 116 36.43 30.20 17.12
C HIS A 116 37.78 29.52 16.94
N LYS A 117 38.48 29.77 15.82
CA LYS A 117 39.80 29.16 15.50
C LYS A 117 40.78 29.14 16.68
N ASP A 118 40.76 30.19 17.50
CA ASP A 118 41.73 30.39 18.59
C ASP A 118 41.29 29.77 19.93
N LYS A 119 40.04 29.28 20.02
CA LYS A 119 39.41 28.81 21.27
C LYS A 119 38.90 27.37 21.20
N LEU A 120 39.04 26.72 20.05
CA LEU A 120 38.43 25.42 19.79
C LEU A 120 39.35 24.28 20.19
N ASN A 121 38.77 23.23 20.79
CA ASN A 121 39.32 21.88 20.67
C ASN A 121 38.91 21.35 19.27
N PRO A 122 39.83 21.32 18.28
CA PRO A 122 39.50 20.98 16.89
C PRO A 122 38.89 19.57 16.76
N GLN A 123 39.17 18.69 17.72
CA GLN A 123 38.69 17.31 17.73
C GLN A 123 37.16 17.23 17.89
N ALA A 124 36.55 18.13 18.68
CA ALA A 124 35.10 18.11 18.90
C ALA A 124 34.32 18.53 17.64
N ALA A 125 34.83 19.52 16.91
CA ALA A 125 34.20 20.00 15.69
C ALA A 125 34.41 19.06 14.49
N VAL A 126 35.60 18.45 14.35
CA VAL A 126 35.83 17.39 13.36
C VAL A 126 34.89 16.21 13.61
N ARG A 127 34.68 15.83 14.88
CA ARG A 127 33.74 14.76 15.22
C ARG A 127 32.30 15.11 14.84
N LEU A 128 31.84 16.33 15.14
CA LEU A 128 30.50 16.76 14.75
C LEU A 128 30.30 16.74 13.23
N TRP A 129 31.33 17.15 12.47
CA TRP A 129 31.32 17.12 11.01
C TRP A 129 31.28 15.69 10.47
N VAL A 130 32.14 14.80 10.98
CA VAL A 130 32.15 13.38 10.58
C VAL A 130 30.82 12.70 10.91
N ASP A 131 30.28 12.94 12.10
CA ASP A 131 28.98 12.40 12.51
C ASP A 131 27.85 12.95 11.62
N GLY A 132 27.89 14.24 11.26
CA GLY A 132 26.96 14.85 10.31
C GLY A 132 27.03 14.22 8.91
N VAL A 133 28.22 14.01 8.36
CA VAL A 133 28.42 13.35 7.04
C VAL A 133 27.93 11.91 7.08
N ARG A 134 28.17 11.20 8.19
CA ARG A 134 27.69 9.83 8.35
C ARG A 134 26.16 9.76 8.36
N VAL A 135 25.51 10.63 9.14
CA VAL A 135 24.04 10.70 9.20
C VAL A 135 23.47 11.09 7.83
N GLU A 136 24.06 12.04 7.12
CA GLU A 136 23.63 12.42 5.78
C GLU A 136 23.73 11.25 4.79
N ARG A 137 24.85 10.53 4.80
CA ARG A 137 25.08 9.38 3.90
C ARG A 137 24.11 8.24 4.19
N GLU A 138 23.91 7.91 5.47
CA GLU A 138 22.90 6.94 5.89
C GLU A 138 21.48 7.41 5.50
N SER A 139 21.21 8.72 5.59
CA SER A 139 19.87 9.26 5.33
C SER A 139 19.55 9.50 3.85
N ARG A 140 20.54 9.62 2.96
CA ARG A 140 20.33 9.81 1.51
C ARG A 140 20.40 8.53 0.69
N GLY A 141 21.27 7.60 1.06
CA GLY A 141 21.41 6.33 0.33
C GLY A 141 20.27 5.35 0.59
N LEU A 142 19.69 5.38 1.80
CA LEU A 142 18.59 4.49 2.17
C LEU A 142 17.26 4.82 1.46
N PRO A 143 16.79 6.08 1.34
CA PRO A 143 15.55 6.38 0.65
C PRO A 143 15.53 5.99 -0.82
N SER A 144 16.61 6.25 -1.56
CA SER A 144 16.71 5.87 -2.98
C SER A 144 16.61 4.35 -3.13
N LEU A 145 17.35 3.63 -2.29
CA LEU A 145 17.38 2.17 -2.29
C LEU A 145 16.04 1.57 -1.85
N ILE A 146 15.36 2.15 -0.86
CA ILE A 146 14.00 1.75 -0.44
C ILE A 146 12.99 1.99 -1.57
N THR A 147 13.08 3.12 -2.25
CA THR A 147 12.21 3.44 -3.39
C THR A 147 12.43 2.46 -4.54
N GLU A 148 13.69 2.14 -4.83
CA GLU A 148 14.07 1.17 -5.85
C GLU A 148 13.55 -0.24 -5.52
N ILE A 149 13.74 -0.70 -4.28
CA ILE A 149 13.20 -1.98 -3.77
C ILE A 149 11.67 -2.00 -3.88
N SER A 150 10.99 -0.92 -3.52
CA SER A 150 9.53 -0.84 -3.59
C SER A 150 8.97 -0.92 -5.01
N GLN A 151 9.77 -0.58 -6.02
CA GLN A 151 9.37 -0.55 -7.43
C GLN A 151 9.90 -1.75 -8.23
N SER A 152 10.84 -2.50 -7.66
CA SER A 152 11.52 -3.63 -8.30
C SER A 152 10.66 -4.89 -8.30
N SER A 153 10.83 -5.75 -9.32
CA SER A 153 10.19 -7.06 -9.34
C SER A 153 10.90 -8.03 -8.39
N ASN A 154 10.25 -9.15 -8.02
CA ASN A 154 10.87 -10.14 -7.12
C ASN A 154 12.21 -10.69 -7.63
N GLU A 155 12.40 -10.79 -8.95
CA GLU A 155 13.67 -11.26 -9.54
C GLU A 155 14.77 -10.20 -9.42
N ASP A 156 14.42 -8.92 -9.53
CA ASP A 156 15.36 -7.80 -9.35
C ASP A 156 15.78 -7.63 -7.88
N LEU A 157 14.88 -7.97 -6.94
CA LEU A 157 15.16 -7.92 -5.51
C LEU A 157 16.26 -8.89 -5.07
N GLU A 158 16.33 -10.09 -5.66
CA GLU A 158 17.38 -11.06 -5.34
C GLU A 158 18.76 -10.52 -5.75
N GLY A 159 18.87 -9.90 -6.92
CA GLY A 159 20.10 -9.26 -7.38
C GLY A 159 20.52 -8.05 -6.53
N MET A 160 19.56 -7.27 -6.02
CA MET A 160 19.83 -6.17 -5.09
C MET A 160 20.29 -6.67 -3.72
N ILE A 161 19.67 -7.72 -3.19
CA ILE A 161 20.05 -8.33 -1.91
C ILE A 161 21.48 -8.87 -1.97
N ASP A 162 21.86 -9.56 -3.06
CA ASP A 162 23.22 -10.06 -3.24
C ASP A 162 24.26 -8.93 -3.34
N LYS A 163 23.91 -7.79 -3.96
CA LYS A 163 24.77 -6.59 -4.01
C LYS A 163 24.95 -5.94 -2.64
N ILE A 164 23.89 -5.86 -1.84
CA ILE A 164 23.94 -5.30 -0.48
C ILE A 164 24.77 -6.22 0.45
N LEU A 165 24.57 -7.53 0.36
CA LEU A 165 25.26 -8.51 1.19
C LEU A 165 26.74 -8.71 0.82
N SER A 166 27.10 -8.50 -0.45
CA SER A 166 28.49 -8.56 -0.90
C SER A 166 29.33 -7.34 -0.49
N GLY A 167 28.73 -6.34 0.17
CA GLY A 167 29.43 -5.18 0.69
C GLY A 167 29.97 -4.26 -0.41
N ILE A 168 29.43 -4.38 -1.63
CA ILE A 168 29.70 -3.42 -2.70
C ILE A 168 29.04 -2.11 -2.27
N ASP A 169 29.88 -1.13 -1.96
CA ASP A 169 29.48 0.22 -1.57
C ASP A 169 28.68 0.84 -2.73
N MET A 170 27.36 0.71 -2.69
CA MET A 170 26.48 1.29 -3.69
C MET A 170 26.48 2.81 -3.51
N MET A 171 27.44 3.48 -4.15
CA MET A 171 27.40 4.91 -4.35
C MET A 171 26.32 5.19 -5.40
N PRO A 172 25.22 5.88 -5.05
CA PRO A 172 24.18 6.23 -6.00
C PRO A 172 24.76 7.30 -6.95
N GLY A 173 25.20 6.89 -8.14
CA GLY A 173 25.80 7.80 -9.12
C GLY A 173 26.53 7.14 -10.30
N GLU A 174 26.86 5.85 -10.24
CA GLU A 174 27.62 5.15 -11.29
C GLU A 174 26.78 4.19 -12.16
N LEU A 175 25.48 4.45 -12.33
CA LEU A 175 24.78 3.88 -13.47
C LEU A 175 25.11 4.75 -14.70
N GLU A 176 26.28 4.44 -15.28
CA GLU A 176 26.70 4.91 -16.59
C GLU A 176 25.54 4.77 -17.58
N SER A 177 25.16 5.90 -18.16
CA SER A 177 24.47 5.94 -19.44
C SER A 177 25.33 5.19 -20.45
N GLY A 178 25.03 3.91 -20.66
CA GLY A 178 25.49 3.18 -21.83
C GLY A 178 24.90 3.87 -23.05
N GLU A 179 25.65 4.81 -23.61
CA GLU A 179 25.41 5.36 -24.94
C GLU A 179 25.37 4.20 -25.93
N ASP A 180 24.19 3.99 -26.51
CA ASP A 180 23.98 3.20 -27.70
C ASP A 180 24.84 3.80 -28.83
N ALA A 181 26.03 3.23 -29.01
CA ALA A 181 26.83 3.37 -30.22
C ALA A 181 26.63 2.11 -31.08
N GLU A 182 25.52 2.06 -31.81
CA GLU A 182 25.40 1.19 -32.99
C GLU A 182 25.69 2.04 -34.25
N GLU A 183 26.82 1.72 -34.89
CA GLU A 183 27.17 2.09 -36.27
C GLU A 183 26.95 0.89 -37.19
#